data_AF-A0A1G6GYW5-F1
#
_entry.id   AF-A0A1G6GYW5-F1
#
_cell.length_a   1.000
_cell.length_b   1.000
_cell.length_c   1.000
_cell.angle_alpha   90.00
_cell.angle_beta   90.00
_cell.angle_gamma   90.00
#
_symmetry.space_group_name_H-M   'P 1'
#
loop_
_entity.id
_entity.type
_entity.pdbx_description
1 polymer ?
#
loop_
_entity_poly.entity_id
_entity_poly.type
_entity_poly.pdbx_seq_one_letter_code
_entity_poly.pdbx_strand_id
1 'polypeptide(L)'
;MTFSLPTDRFDKFLTIGGMFLLFWAVNISVTNYEKAEHARIKAMVIAQDVQYKYKDYSNAVNRGAEIYNNAIKNKEDPKKYKTEINKSLKDVEKYDPIIRQATLDMLEASNNLVLFERIRNFWLFITIIVFAVGIISTIIGLISWYKSHTAELK
;
A
#
# COMPACT_ATOMS: atom_id res chain seq x y z
N MET A 1 54.82 21.00 -8.19
CA MET A 1 54.28 20.26 -7.02
C MET A 1 53.12 19.42 -7.50
N THR A 2 53.36 18.12 -7.70
CA THR A 2 52.31 17.14 -8.01
C THR A 2 51.54 16.85 -6.73
N PHE A 3 50.28 17.24 -6.69
CA PHE A 3 49.38 16.97 -5.57
C PHE A 3 48.99 15.49 -5.63
N SER A 4 49.73 14.63 -4.94
CA SER A 4 49.34 13.24 -4.75
C SER A 4 48.19 13.19 -3.75
N LEU A 5 46.95 13.07 -4.25
CA LEU A 5 45.80 12.74 -3.42
C LEU A 5 46.12 11.45 -2.64
N PRO A 6 45.85 11.39 -1.32
CA PRO A 6 46.03 10.17 -0.55
C PRO A 6 45.00 9.12 -0.98
N THR A 7 45.33 8.38 -2.04
CA THR A 7 44.46 7.41 -2.74
C THR A 7 43.97 6.31 -1.80
N ASP A 8 44.80 5.82 -0.89
CA ASP A 8 44.45 4.72 0.02
C ASP A 8 43.27 5.05 0.96
N ARG A 9 43.13 6.32 1.38
CA ARG A 9 41.96 6.76 2.18
C ARG A 9 40.69 6.88 1.34
N PHE A 10 40.84 7.34 0.10
CA PHE A 10 39.73 7.51 -0.83
C PHE A 10 39.19 6.17 -1.32
N ASP A 11 40.07 5.20 -1.59
CA ASP A 11 39.70 3.87 -2.07
C ASP A 11 38.93 3.09 -1.01
N LYS A 12 39.42 3.08 0.24
CA LYS A 12 38.71 2.50 1.38
C LYS A 12 37.37 3.18 1.64
N PHE A 13 37.29 4.50 1.47
CA PHE A 13 36.04 5.24 1.58
C PHE A 13 35.03 4.84 0.50
N LEU A 14 35.46 4.68 -0.76
CA LEU A 14 34.58 4.23 -1.85
C LEU A 14 34.08 2.81 -1.63
N THR A 15 34.93 1.91 -1.16
CA THR A 15 34.57 0.52 -0.88
C THR A 15 33.60 0.40 0.30
N ILE A 16 33.91 1.03 1.44
CA ILE A 16 33.04 0.98 2.63
C ILE A 16 31.76 1.78 2.42
N GLY A 17 31.85 2.97 1.82
CA GLY A 17 30.72 3.82 1.49
C GLY A 17 29.78 3.17 0.47
N GLY A 18 30.34 2.49 -0.54
CA GLY A 18 29.58 1.70 -1.49
C GLY A 18 28.81 0.55 -0.83
N MET A 19 29.46 -0.23 0.05
CA MET A 19 28.77 -1.28 0.82
C MET A 19 27.70 -0.74 1.76
N PHE A 20 27.96 0.38 2.43
CA PHE A 20 26.97 1.04 3.29
C PHE A 20 25.75 1.52 2.48
N LEU A 21 25.97 2.11 1.30
CA LEU A 21 24.89 2.51 0.39
C LEU A 21 24.03 1.33 -0.04
N LEU A 22 24.63 0.17 -0.32
CA LEU A 22 23.88 -1.06 -0.64
C LEU A 22 23.00 -1.51 0.53
N PHE A 23 23.58 -1.56 1.74
CA PHE A 23 22.83 -1.95 2.93
C PHE A 23 21.66 -1.00 3.23
N TRP A 24 21.93 0.31 3.16
CA TRP A 24 20.92 1.34 3.35
C TRP A 24 19.79 1.24 2.31
N ALA A 25 20.14 1.04 1.04
CA ALA A 25 19.17 0.93 -0.05
C ALA A 25 18.25 -0.29 0.10
N VAL A 26 18.80 -1.44 0.52
CA VAL A 26 18.00 -2.64 0.81
C VAL A 26 17.05 -2.37 1.99
N ASN A 27 17.56 -1.80 3.08
CA ASN A 27 16.76 -1.57 4.29
C ASN A 27 15.57 -0.62 4.03
N ILE A 28 15.80 0.48 3.29
CA ILE A 28 14.73 1.44 3.00
C ILE A 28 13.68 0.85 2.06
N SER A 29 14.08 0.00 1.11
CA SER A 29 13.14 -0.71 0.24
C SER A 29 12.26 -1.68 1.00
N VAL A 30 12.84 -2.50 1.87
CA VAL A 30 12.09 -3.46 2.70
C VAL A 30 11.10 -2.72 3.61
N THR A 31 11.55 -1.68 4.31
CA THR A 31 10.70 -0.89 5.21
C THR A 31 9.50 -0.28 4.47
N ASN A 32 9.71 0.26 3.27
CA ASN A 32 8.62 0.86 2.49
C ASN A 32 7.68 -0.19 1.89
N TYR A 33 8.20 -1.36 1.53
CA TYR A 33 7.39 -2.50 1.11
C TYR A 33 6.47 -2.98 2.24
N GLU A 34 7.00 -3.18 3.45
CA GLU A 34 6.24 -3.60 4.62
C GLU A 34 5.11 -2.61 4.95
N LYS A 35 5.39 -1.30 4.90
CA LYS A 35 4.36 -0.26 5.10
C LYS A 35 3.23 -0.37 4.08
N ALA A 36 3.57 -0.59 2.81
CA ALA A 36 2.57 -0.74 1.76
C ALA A 36 1.73 -2.02 1.94
N GLU A 37 2.36 -3.12 2.36
CA GLU A 37 1.65 -4.38 2.60
C GLU A 37 0.73 -4.29 3.81
N HIS A 38 1.16 -3.63 4.89
CA HIS A 38 0.29 -3.32 6.03
C HIS A 38 -0.91 -2.46 5.63
N ALA A 39 -0.72 -1.44 4.80
CA ALA A 39 -1.82 -0.62 4.28
C ALA A 39 -2.78 -1.46 3.43
N ARG A 40 -2.26 -2.37 2.61
CA ARG A 40 -3.06 -3.28 1.78
C ARG A 40 -3.92 -4.21 2.62
N ILE A 41 -3.34 -4.84 3.64
CA ILE A 41 -4.07 -5.71 4.58
C ILE A 41 -5.17 -4.91 5.28
N LYS A 42 -4.85 -3.70 5.77
CA LYS A 42 -5.85 -2.84 6.43
C LYS A 42 -7.01 -2.48 5.49
N ALA A 43 -6.71 -2.11 4.24
CA ALA A 43 -7.73 -1.82 3.25
C ALA A 43 -8.61 -3.04 2.93
N MET A 44 -8.01 -4.24 2.86
CA MET A 44 -8.74 -5.48 2.63
C MET A 44 -9.70 -5.81 3.79
N VAL A 45 -9.26 -5.64 5.04
CA VAL A 45 -10.12 -5.83 6.22
C VAL A 45 -11.31 -4.86 6.19
N ILE A 46 -11.06 -3.59 5.89
CA ILE A 46 -12.12 -2.58 5.81
C ILE A 46 -13.10 -2.90 4.65
N ALA A 47 -12.59 -3.33 3.49
CA ALA A 47 -13.44 -3.72 2.37
C ALA A 47 -14.35 -4.90 2.71
N GLN A 48 -13.84 -5.89 3.47
CA GLN A 48 -14.67 -6.99 3.96
C GLN A 48 -15.74 -6.50 4.94
N ASP A 49 -15.40 -5.62 5.87
CA ASP A 49 -16.36 -5.03 6.82
C ASP A 49 -17.48 -4.25 6.11
N VAL A 50 -17.13 -3.45 5.08
CA VAL A 50 -18.12 -2.78 4.22
C VAL A 50 -19.02 -3.80 3.54
N GLN A 51 -18.45 -4.87 2.98
CA GLN A 51 -19.23 -5.91 2.29
C GLN A 51 -20.23 -6.58 3.24
N TYR A 52 -19.83 -6.89 4.48
CA TYR A 52 -20.73 -7.46 5.49
C TYR A 52 -21.85 -6.49 5.85
N LYS A 53 -21.51 -5.23 6.16
CA LYS A 53 -22.52 -4.20 6.49
C LYS A 53 -23.47 -3.94 5.34
N TYR A 54 -22.96 -3.89 4.11
CA TYR A 54 -23.75 -3.72 2.90
C TYR A 54 -24.70 -4.89 2.67
N LYS A 55 -24.28 -6.13 2.94
CA LYS A 55 -25.15 -7.30 2.84
C LYS A 55 -26.40 -7.15 3.71
N ASP A 56 -26.25 -6.71 4.96
CA ASP A 56 -27.39 -6.55 5.89
C ASP A 56 -28.37 -5.47 5.43
N TYR A 57 -27.87 -4.35 4.94
CA TYR A 57 -28.71 -3.31 4.32
C TYR A 57 -29.40 -3.81 3.04
N SER A 58 -28.66 -4.48 2.16
CA SER A 58 -29.22 -5.00 0.91
C SER A 58 -30.33 -6.02 1.18
N ASN A 59 -30.19 -6.85 2.21
CA ASN A 59 -31.23 -7.79 2.65
C ASN A 59 -32.50 -7.06 3.12
N ALA A 60 -32.36 -5.95 3.85
CA ALA A 60 -33.49 -5.15 4.32
C ALA A 60 -34.23 -4.47 3.15
N VAL A 61 -33.49 -3.89 2.20
CA VAL A 61 -34.06 -3.29 0.97
C VAL A 61 -34.74 -4.36 0.11
N ASN A 62 -34.08 -5.51 -0.09
CA ASN A 62 -34.61 -6.60 -0.90
C ASN A 62 -35.88 -7.21 -0.32
N ARG A 63 -36.01 -7.33 1.01
CA ARG A 63 -37.26 -7.76 1.66
C ARG A 63 -38.42 -6.83 1.34
N GLY A 64 -38.21 -5.51 1.44
CA GLY A 64 -39.25 -4.53 1.11
C GLY A 64 -39.67 -4.61 -0.36
N ALA A 65 -38.69 -4.76 -1.27
CA ALA A 65 -38.93 -4.93 -2.70
C ALA A 65 -39.64 -6.25 -3.02
N GLU A 66 -39.31 -7.33 -2.32
CA GLU A 66 -39.92 -8.65 -2.50
C GLU A 66 -41.39 -8.66 -2.09
N ILE A 67 -41.74 -8.05 -0.96
CA ILE A 67 -43.14 -7.88 -0.52
C ILE A 67 -43.96 -7.15 -1.61
N TYR A 68 -43.41 -6.05 -2.14
CA TYR A 68 -44.05 -5.29 -3.20
C TYR A 68 -44.22 -6.09 -4.50
N ASN A 69 -43.17 -6.78 -4.94
CA ASN A 69 -43.20 -7.59 -6.16
C ASN A 69 -44.15 -8.79 -6.04
N ASN A 70 -44.22 -9.43 -4.87
CA ASN A 70 -45.16 -10.52 -4.60
C ASN A 70 -46.61 -10.03 -4.63
N ALA A 71 -46.90 -8.84 -4.09
CA ALA A 71 -48.23 -8.24 -4.17
C ALA A 71 -48.67 -8.01 -5.64
N ILE A 72 -47.76 -7.48 -6.48
CA ILE A 72 -48.03 -7.31 -7.92
C ILE A 72 -48.27 -8.67 -8.60
N LYS A 73 -47.41 -9.65 -8.33
CA LYS A 73 -47.50 -11.00 -8.94
C LYS A 73 -48.81 -11.70 -8.59
N ASN A 74 -49.31 -11.50 -7.37
CA ASN A 74 -50.56 -12.07 -6.88
C ASN A 74 -51.80 -11.25 -7.25
N LYS A 75 -51.65 -10.15 -8.02
CA LYS A 75 -52.73 -9.21 -8.40
C LYS A 75 -53.42 -8.55 -7.19
N GLU A 76 -52.67 -8.34 -6.12
CA GLU A 76 -53.13 -7.64 -4.92
C GLU A 76 -52.72 -6.17 -4.96
N ASP A 77 -53.46 -5.29 -4.29
CA ASP A 77 -53.07 -3.88 -4.15
C ASP A 77 -51.86 -3.76 -3.21
N PRO A 78 -50.68 -3.33 -3.70
CA PRO A 78 -49.47 -3.21 -2.88
C PRO A 78 -49.64 -2.23 -1.71
N LYS A 79 -50.59 -1.30 -1.78
CA LYS A 79 -50.89 -0.35 -0.70
C LYS A 79 -51.36 -1.05 0.58
N LYS A 80 -51.93 -2.27 0.47
CA LYS A 80 -52.33 -3.09 1.63
C LYS A 80 -51.12 -3.51 2.48
N TYR A 81 -49.95 -3.64 1.86
CA TYR A 81 -48.71 -4.06 2.52
C TYR A 81 -47.83 -2.88 2.98
N LYS A 82 -48.33 -1.64 2.89
CA LYS A 82 -47.58 -0.42 3.23
C LYS A 82 -46.93 -0.47 4.61
N THR A 83 -47.63 -0.99 5.62
CA THR A 83 -47.13 -1.06 6.99
C THR A 83 -45.96 -2.04 7.12
N GLU A 84 -46.01 -3.14 6.37
CA GLU A 84 -45.00 -4.19 6.37
C GLU A 84 -43.75 -3.75 5.60
N ILE A 85 -43.95 -3.13 4.43
CA ILE A 85 -42.89 -2.48 3.64
C ILE A 85 -42.20 -1.38 4.46
N ASN A 86 -42.97 -0.52 5.13
CA ASN A 86 -42.41 0.52 5.99
C ASN A 86 -41.63 -0.04 7.19
N LYS A 87 -42.03 -1.20 7.71
CA LYS A 87 -41.29 -1.87 8.79
C LYS A 87 -39.92 -2.34 8.30
N SER A 88 -39.83 -2.94 7.11
CA SER A 88 -38.55 -3.29 6.49
C SER A 88 -37.67 -2.07 6.14
N LEU A 89 -38.29 -0.93 5.78
CA LEU A 89 -37.55 0.31 5.47
C LEU A 89 -37.00 1.01 6.73
N LYS A 90 -37.62 0.83 7.92
CA LYS A 90 -37.06 1.36 9.17
C LYS A 90 -35.70 0.75 9.51
N ASP A 91 -35.50 -0.53 9.18
CA ASP A 91 -34.20 -1.17 9.36
C ASP A 91 -33.16 -0.54 8.42
N VAL A 92 -33.56 -0.15 7.20
CA VAL A 92 -32.70 0.56 6.23
C VAL A 92 -32.22 1.90 6.78
N GLU A 93 -33.10 2.70 7.39
CA GLU A 93 -32.74 3.99 8.02
C GLU A 93 -31.69 3.83 9.14
N LYS A 94 -31.69 2.69 9.84
CA LYS A 94 -30.70 2.38 10.88
C LYS A 94 -29.33 2.04 10.28
N TYR A 95 -29.29 1.32 9.17
CA TYR A 95 -28.04 0.87 8.54
C TYR A 95 -27.42 1.91 7.61
N ASP A 96 -28.21 2.84 7.08
CA ASP A 96 -27.74 3.89 6.15
C ASP A 96 -26.53 4.70 6.69
N PRO A 97 -26.56 5.28 7.90
CA PRO A 97 -25.39 6.00 8.42
C PRO A 97 -24.18 5.09 8.65
N ILE A 98 -24.40 3.82 9.01
CA ILE A 98 -23.33 2.85 9.27
C ILE A 98 -22.60 2.50 7.98
N ILE A 99 -23.34 2.25 6.89
CA ILE A 99 -22.76 1.95 5.58
C ILE A 99 -22.10 3.17 4.99
N ARG A 100 -22.72 4.35 5.13
CA ARG A 100 -22.11 5.60 4.66
C ARG A 100 -20.76 5.82 5.31
N GLN A 101 -20.67 5.67 6.64
CA GLN A 101 -19.39 5.79 7.34
C GLN A 101 -18.39 4.73 6.89
N ALA A 102 -18.80 3.45 6.83
CA ALA A 102 -17.91 2.38 6.41
C ALA A 102 -17.40 2.58 4.96
N THR A 103 -18.23 3.12 4.07
CA THR A 103 -17.85 3.45 2.69
C THR A 103 -16.83 4.59 2.65
N LEU A 104 -16.96 5.60 3.52
CA LEU A 104 -15.96 6.66 3.67
C LEU A 104 -14.64 6.11 4.22
N ASP A 105 -14.68 5.24 5.23
CA ASP A 105 -13.50 4.59 5.79
C ASP A 105 -12.78 3.73 4.73
N MET A 106 -13.53 3.05 3.87
CA MET A 106 -12.98 2.30 2.73
C MET A 106 -12.36 3.22 1.68
N LEU A 107 -12.97 4.38 1.40
CA LEU A 107 -12.41 5.36 0.48
C LEU A 107 -11.09 5.91 1.02
N GLU A 108 -11.04 6.24 2.31
CA GLU A 108 -9.82 6.71 2.98
C GLU A 108 -8.72 5.63 2.96
N ALA A 109 -9.07 4.39 3.30
CA ALA A 109 -8.14 3.26 3.26
C ALA A 109 -7.60 3.01 1.84
N SER A 110 -8.46 3.12 0.82
CA SER A 110 -8.07 2.98 -0.58
C SER A 110 -7.14 4.11 -1.02
N ASN A 111 -7.43 5.34 -0.62
CA ASN A 111 -6.56 6.48 -0.94
C ASN A 111 -5.19 6.34 -0.26
N ASN A 112 -5.17 5.93 1.01
CA ASN A 112 -3.93 5.64 1.73
C ASN A 112 -3.13 4.54 1.06
N LEU A 113 -3.78 3.45 0.61
CA LEU A 113 -3.12 2.37 -0.14
C LEU A 113 -2.44 2.91 -1.40
N VAL A 114 -3.14 3.71 -2.21
CA VAL A 114 -2.57 4.30 -3.43
C VAL A 114 -1.36 5.18 -3.11
N LEU A 115 -1.42 5.98 -2.04
CA LEU A 115 -0.28 6.78 -1.61
C LEU A 115 0.91 5.91 -1.20
N PHE A 116 0.69 4.85 -0.41
CA PHE A 116 1.76 3.95 0.00
C PHE A 116 2.36 3.17 -1.18
N GLU A 117 1.56 2.76 -2.16
CA GLU A 117 2.08 2.11 -3.38
C GLU A 117 2.93 3.07 -4.22
N ARG A 118 2.52 4.34 -4.35
CA ARG A 118 3.33 5.37 -5.02
C ARG A 118 4.65 5.60 -4.30
N ILE A 119 4.61 5.72 -2.97
CA ILE A 119 5.80 5.89 -2.12
C ILE A 119 6.72 4.67 -2.27
N ARG A 120 6.18 3.45 -2.23
CA ARG A 120 6.93 2.21 -2.45
C ARG A 120 7.64 2.23 -3.80
N ASN A 121 6.91 2.54 -4.88
CA ASN A 121 7.49 2.54 -6.23
C ASN A 121 8.57 3.62 -6.40
N PHE A 122 8.36 4.81 -5.83
CA PHE A 122 9.35 5.88 -5.80
C PHE A 122 10.64 5.44 -5.08
N TRP A 123 10.52 4.81 -3.91
CA TRP A 123 11.67 4.32 -3.15
C TRP A 123 12.35 3.11 -3.80
N LEU A 124 11.61 2.24 -4.48
CA LEU A 124 12.18 1.16 -5.29
C LEU A 124 13.03 1.73 -6.41
N PHE A 125 12.55 2.77 -7.10
CA PHE A 125 13.33 3.45 -8.15
C PHE A 125 14.61 4.08 -7.59
N ILE A 126 14.52 4.80 -6.47
CA ILE A 126 15.70 5.36 -5.79
C ILE A 126 16.67 4.23 -5.41
N THR A 127 16.16 3.14 -4.87
CA THR A 127 16.97 1.99 -4.46
C THR A 127 17.75 1.40 -5.62
N ILE A 128 17.12 1.23 -6.79
CA ILE A 128 17.81 0.71 -7.99
C ILE A 128 19.00 1.62 -8.37
N ILE A 129 18.79 2.95 -8.36
CA ILE A 129 19.85 3.91 -8.68
C ILE A 129 20.98 3.84 -7.64
N VAL A 130 20.62 3.90 -6.36
CA VAL A 130 21.60 3.86 -5.26
C VAL A 130 22.36 2.54 -5.25
N PHE A 131 21.70 1.43 -5.57
CA PHE A 131 22.31 0.11 -5.65
C PHE A 131 23.33 0.04 -6.79
N ALA A 132 23.00 0.57 -7.97
CA ALA A 132 23.96 0.65 -9.09
C ALA A 132 25.17 1.51 -8.72
N VAL A 133 24.96 2.70 -8.13
CA VAL A 133 26.04 3.58 -7.68
C VAL A 133 26.90 2.91 -6.60
N GLY A 134 26.27 2.21 -5.64
CA GLY A 134 26.95 1.48 -4.58
C GLY A 134 27.84 0.36 -5.12
N ILE A 135 27.36 -0.44 -6.07
CA ILE A 135 28.15 -1.49 -6.74
C ILE A 135 29.34 -0.86 -7.46
N ILE A 136 29.10 0.16 -8.30
CA ILE A 136 30.16 0.81 -9.08
C ILE A 136 31.23 1.38 -8.15
N SER A 137 30.82 2.08 -7.10
CA SER A 137 31.74 2.67 -6.11
C SER A 137 32.55 1.59 -5.38
N THR A 138 31.92 0.47 -5.03
CA THR A 138 32.59 -0.65 -4.37
C THR A 138 33.63 -1.30 -5.29
N ILE A 139 33.28 -1.55 -6.55
CA ILE A 139 34.19 -2.15 -7.54
C ILE A 139 35.37 -1.22 -7.83
N ILE A 140 35.11 0.08 -8.05
CA ILE A 140 36.18 1.06 -8.30
C ILE A 140 37.11 1.15 -7.10
N GLY A 141 36.56 1.23 -5.88
CA GLY A 141 37.34 1.25 -4.65
C GLY A 141 38.20 -0.01 -4.48
N LEU A 142 37.63 -1.20 -4.73
CA LEU A 142 38.38 -2.47 -4.64
C LEU A 142 39.50 -2.57 -5.68
N ILE A 143 39.24 -2.18 -6.93
CA ILE A 143 40.26 -2.21 -8.00
C ILE A 143 41.39 -1.22 -7.69
N SER A 144 41.03 0.00 -7.26
CA SER A 144 42.00 1.04 -6.93
C SER A 144 42.85 0.65 -5.71
N TRP A 145 42.20 0.14 -4.66
CA TRP A 145 42.87 -0.34 -3.46
C TRP A 145 43.83 -1.49 -3.76
N TYR A 146 43.41 -2.49 -4.54
CA TYR A 146 44.27 -3.60 -4.95
C TYR A 146 45.49 -3.11 -5.74
N LYS A 147 45.29 -2.20 -6.71
CA LYS A 147 46.39 -1.61 -7.49
C LYS A 147 47.37 -0.83 -6.60
N SER A 148 46.87 0.00 -5.69
CA SER A 148 47.71 0.75 -4.75
C SER A 148 48.55 -0.19 -3.89
N HIS A 149 47.94 -1.24 -3.36
CA HIS A 149 48.63 -2.17 -2.46
C HIS A 149 49.71 -2.99 -3.21
N THR A 150 49.43 -3.44 -4.44
CA THR A 150 50.44 -4.13 -5.26
C THR A 150 51.57 -3.24 -5.76
N ALA A 151 51.35 -1.92 -5.85
CA ALA A 151 52.40 -0.95 -6.20
C ALA A 151 53.34 -0.67 -5.02
N GLU A 152 52.87 -0.74 -3.78
CA GLU A 152 53.69 -0.60 -2.57
C GLU A 152 54.57 -1.83 -2.28
N LEU A 153 54.21 -3.00 -2.82
CA LEU A 153 54.92 -4.27 -2.64
C LEU A 153 56.06 -4.51 -3.66
N LYS A 154 56.23 -3.64 -4.66
CA LYS A 154 57.29 -3.69 -5.68
C LYS A 154 58.38 -2.67 -5.39
#